data_AF-A0AA45WSZ8-F1
#
_entry.id   AF-A0AA45WSZ8-F1
#
_cell.length_a   1.000
_cell.length_b   1.000
_cell.length_c   1.000
_cell.angle_alpha   90.00
_cell.angle_beta   90.00
_cell.angle_gamma   90.00
#
_symmetry.space_group_name_H-M   'P 1'
#
loop_
_entity.id
_entity.type
_entity.pdbx_description
1 polymer ?
#
loop_
_entity_poly.entity_id
_entity_poly.type
_entity_poly.pdbx_seq_one_letter_code
_entity_poly.pdbx_strand_id
1 'polypeptide(L)'
;MRDLQSANSHNERLTTPYHWVLTGLLVILFACCACVPLAEKNVEVGVIGGVVTAHEKDKLQVRATAPETIIHLPEAEKDGQMMRINLKNVWAAHLQVIHEQTGETTRMTPVAFETLTPTSVMMQVPLTSEPQSIYADWSRNLPQKPLIMAVVGDNQGNDDVLARIIEEINETEASLLIHLGDLVPSGQPEEYSAFLETMEALTIPWYAVPGNHDVRGDGMAYFESLIGPRETGFQLGDFKFLLLDTSSLNMTGEQLSRLEAQLNHVKDTQQLLFMHCPPADPRGRSHGFLDIGGAEAFYELIAEPELKVQGVFAGHVHLFHHRNEAGVDHVISGGAGARLYASEDEGGFYHYTLVTLAKPLLVTPIPVEAPPRSTDVVITGSKGDLILPADTLDEMAVLSRKGSFQNFHGNFRGEGTYRGVPVKDLVDLVGGMTLDDFLRVHSWDGYRQDFAYENVYPESSGWYDEQGDMVLAIAYNQSTLPEWEDGYRIAFLPDDGVFDNENLLKTSLPGLGGHDYLSAGSVWVRMVNRLEVIPWNQQETTP
;
A
#
# COMPACT_ATOMS: atom_id res chain seq x y z
N MET A 1 44.65 33.88 61.13
CA MET A 1 45.93 33.48 60.49
C MET A 1 45.82 33.96 59.04
N ARG A 2 46.36 35.16 58.76
CA ARG A 2 47.54 35.39 57.90
C ARG A 2 47.34 34.79 56.50
N ASP A 3 47.05 35.60 55.48
CA ASP A 3 48.01 36.41 54.68
C ASP A 3 48.86 35.51 53.76
N LEU A 4 49.18 35.77 52.49
CA LEU A 4 49.15 36.91 51.54
C LEU A 4 49.50 36.29 50.15
N GLN A 5 48.96 36.78 49.02
CA GLN A 5 49.63 37.57 47.94
C GLN A 5 51.01 37.04 47.46
N SER A 6 51.44 37.08 46.20
CA SER A 6 51.38 38.14 45.16
C SER A 6 51.89 37.51 43.83
N ALA A 7 51.41 37.83 42.62
CA ALA A 7 51.48 39.05 41.79
C ALA A 7 52.68 39.09 40.80
N ASN A 8 52.36 39.37 39.52
CA ASN A 8 52.90 40.44 38.64
C ASN A 8 52.74 40.01 37.17
N SER A 9 52.06 40.68 36.21
CA SER A 9 51.77 42.10 35.87
C SER A 9 52.66 42.67 34.74
N HIS A 10 52.02 43.43 33.83
CA HIS A 10 52.53 44.47 32.89
C HIS A 10 52.69 44.03 31.42
N ASN A 11 52.37 44.81 30.37
CA ASN A 11 51.91 46.21 30.18
C ASN A 11 51.31 46.32 28.75
N GLU A 12 50.23 47.08 28.48
CA GLU A 12 50.20 48.38 27.74
C GLU A 12 51.12 48.50 26.49
N ARG A 13 50.79 49.04 25.30
CA ARG A 13 49.75 49.96 24.76
C ARG A 13 49.88 50.06 23.22
N LEU A 14 48.75 50.31 22.53
CA LEU A 14 48.47 51.21 21.38
C LEU A 14 49.46 51.42 20.20
N THR A 15 48.98 51.25 18.94
CA THR A 15 48.69 52.30 17.91
C THR A 15 48.72 51.75 16.46
N THR A 16 47.70 52.06 15.65
CA THR A 16 47.58 51.94 14.16
C THR A 16 48.28 53.13 13.44
N PRO A 17 48.30 53.38 12.08
CA PRO A 17 47.56 52.80 10.91
C PRO A 17 48.30 52.76 9.51
N TYR A 18 47.55 52.41 8.42
CA TYR A 18 47.76 52.59 6.94
C TYR A 18 48.75 51.66 6.17
N HIS A 19 48.65 51.31 4.87
CA HIS A 19 47.63 51.08 3.81
C HIS A 19 48.40 50.62 2.52
N TRP A 20 47.79 49.78 1.64
CA TRP A 20 48.10 49.47 0.20
C TRP A 20 48.98 48.27 -0.29
N VAL A 21 48.40 47.60 -1.32
CA VAL A 21 48.92 46.95 -2.56
C VAL A 21 48.88 45.41 -2.72
N LEU A 22 48.20 45.04 -3.82
CA LEU A 22 48.00 43.76 -4.54
C LEU A 22 49.23 42.89 -4.85
N THR A 23 48.99 41.58 -4.95
CA THR A 23 49.34 40.63 -6.06
C THR A 23 48.85 39.24 -5.59
N GLY A 24 48.14 38.38 -6.32
CA GLY A 24 48.08 38.07 -7.74
C GLY A 24 48.49 36.60 -7.88
N LEU A 25 47.53 35.67 -8.00
CA LEU A 25 47.83 34.29 -8.45
C LEU A 25 46.71 33.75 -9.34
N LEU A 26 47.13 33.52 -10.58
CA LEU A 26 46.41 33.03 -11.74
C LEU A 26 46.51 31.50 -11.73
N VAL A 27 45.39 30.78 -11.83
CA VAL A 27 45.39 29.38 -12.25
C VAL A 27 44.48 29.26 -13.47
N ILE A 28 45.14 29.03 -14.61
CA ILE A 28 44.54 28.71 -15.90
C ILE A 28 44.18 27.22 -15.87
N LEU A 29 42.92 26.89 -16.15
CA LEU A 29 42.49 25.53 -16.45
C LEU A 29 41.89 25.51 -17.87
N PHE A 30 42.49 24.66 -18.69
CA PHE A 30 42.26 24.49 -20.12
C PHE A 30 40.82 24.02 -20.41
N ALA A 31 40.24 24.61 -21.45
CA ALA A 31 39.03 24.14 -22.10
C ALA A 31 39.26 22.79 -22.79
N CYS A 32 38.43 21.80 -22.47
CA CYS A 32 38.17 20.65 -23.32
C CYS A 32 36.72 20.74 -23.80
N CYS A 33 36.57 20.94 -25.11
CA CYS A 33 35.30 20.80 -25.81
C CYS A 33 34.85 19.34 -25.73
N ALA A 34 33.85 19.06 -24.89
CA ALA A 34 32.95 17.94 -25.08
C ALA A 34 31.56 18.54 -25.31
N CYS A 35 30.99 18.30 -26.49
CA CYS A 35 29.57 18.51 -26.72
C CYS A 35 28.80 17.66 -25.71
N VAL A 36 28.35 18.29 -24.63
CA VAL A 36 27.23 17.78 -23.85
C VAL A 36 26.01 17.99 -24.75
N PRO A 37 25.26 16.95 -25.15
CA PRO A 37 23.97 17.19 -25.76
C PRO A 37 23.17 18.04 -24.78
N LEU A 38 22.66 19.18 -25.23
CA LEU A 38 21.70 19.96 -24.46
C LEU A 38 20.64 18.96 -24.01
N ALA A 39 20.56 18.72 -22.71
CA ALA A 39 19.45 18.02 -22.12
C ALA A 39 18.18 18.69 -22.67
N GLU A 40 17.32 17.90 -23.32
CA GLU A 40 15.98 18.35 -23.64
C GLU A 40 15.42 18.97 -22.35
N LYS A 41 14.93 20.20 -22.44
CA LYS A 41 14.19 20.80 -21.33
C LYS A 41 12.99 19.89 -21.11
N ASN A 42 13.08 18.96 -20.16
CA ASN A 42 11.92 18.23 -19.68
C ASN A 42 10.97 19.28 -19.13
N VAL A 43 9.94 19.58 -19.90
CA VAL A 43 8.92 20.53 -19.52
C VAL A 43 8.00 19.78 -18.56
N GLU A 44 8.12 20.07 -17.27
CA GLU A 44 7.47 19.28 -16.22
C GLU A 44 5.96 19.57 -16.20
N VAL A 45 5.15 18.53 -16.38
CA VAL A 45 3.68 18.61 -16.28
C VAL A 45 3.30 18.66 -14.80
N GLY A 46 2.56 19.69 -14.40
CA GLY A 46 2.03 19.80 -13.04
C GLY A 46 0.62 19.20 -12.97
N VAL A 47 0.31 18.46 -11.91
CA VAL A 47 -1.05 17.95 -11.68
C VAL A 47 -1.49 18.25 -10.25
N ILE A 48 -2.68 18.83 -10.10
CA ILE A 48 -3.38 19.02 -8.83
C ILE A 48 -4.59 18.09 -8.82
N GLY A 49 -4.82 17.37 -7.72
CA GLY A 49 -5.92 16.40 -7.63
C GLY A 49 -5.71 15.18 -8.53
N GLY A 50 -4.45 14.84 -8.85
CA GLY A 50 -4.09 13.65 -9.60
C GLY A 50 -2.59 13.37 -9.56
N VAL A 51 -2.19 12.18 -10.04
CA VAL A 51 -0.79 11.75 -10.18
C VAL A 51 -0.50 11.36 -11.63
N VAL A 52 0.68 11.71 -12.12
CA VAL A 52 1.15 11.31 -13.46
C VAL A 52 1.66 9.88 -13.36
N THR A 53 1.04 8.96 -14.09
CA THR A 53 1.40 7.52 -14.09
C THR A 53 2.19 7.11 -15.32
N ALA A 54 2.12 7.89 -16.40
CA ALA A 54 3.00 7.76 -17.56
C ALA A 54 3.08 9.10 -18.31
N HIS A 55 4.25 9.43 -18.86
CA HIS A 55 4.44 10.65 -19.65
C HIS A 55 5.43 10.39 -20.79
N GLU A 56 4.97 10.60 -22.02
CA GLU A 56 5.76 10.61 -23.26
C GLU A 56 5.55 11.96 -23.98
N LYS A 57 6.32 12.21 -25.05
CA LYS A 57 6.29 13.50 -25.78
C LYS A 57 4.90 13.95 -26.25
N ASP A 58 4.01 13.02 -26.60
CA ASP A 58 2.68 13.28 -27.13
C ASP A 58 1.56 12.54 -26.38
N LYS A 59 1.90 11.86 -25.27
CA LYS A 59 0.96 11.12 -24.44
C LYS A 59 1.18 11.39 -22.97
N LEU A 60 0.08 11.57 -22.25
CA LEU A 60 0.07 11.75 -20.81
C LEU A 60 -0.99 10.83 -20.21
N GLN A 61 -0.63 10.09 -19.17
CA GLN A 61 -1.57 9.35 -18.36
C GLN A 61 -1.61 9.93 -16.95
N VAL A 62 -2.80 10.33 -16.52
CA VAL A 62 -3.07 10.89 -15.20
C VAL A 62 -4.12 10.04 -14.50
N ARG A 63 -3.87 9.69 -13.25
CA ARG A 63 -4.89 9.10 -12.36
C ARG A 63 -5.41 10.20 -11.45
N ALA A 64 -6.70 10.50 -11.49
CA ALA A 64 -7.31 11.48 -10.59
C ALA A 64 -7.31 10.99 -9.13
N THR A 65 -6.93 11.85 -8.19
CA THR A 65 -6.93 11.60 -6.73
C THR A 65 -7.96 12.44 -5.98
N ALA A 66 -8.74 13.23 -6.72
CA ALA A 66 -9.92 13.95 -6.27
C ALA A 66 -10.94 14.05 -7.43
N PRO A 67 -12.20 14.45 -7.15
CA PRO A 67 -13.20 14.69 -8.19
C PRO A 67 -12.84 15.81 -9.16
N GLU A 68 -12.12 16.82 -8.66
CA GLU A 68 -11.51 17.90 -9.44
C GLU A 68 -10.03 17.60 -9.66
N THR A 69 -9.60 17.63 -10.92
CA THR A 69 -8.22 17.46 -11.34
C THR A 69 -7.83 18.60 -12.28
N ILE A 70 -6.67 19.22 -12.00
CA ILE A 70 -6.10 20.28 -12.84
C ILE A 70 -4.79 19.77 -13.40
N ILE A 71 -4.67 19.76 -14.73
CA ILE A 71 -3.44 19.38 -15.43
C ILE A 71 -2.84 20.65 -16.03
N HIS A 72 -1.71 21.08 -15.50
CA HIS A 72 -0.91 22.17 -16.02
C HIS A 72 0.03 21.61 -17.08
N LEU A 73 -0.27 21.95 -18.34
CA LEU A 73 0.58 21.62 -19.47
C LEU A 73 1.49 22.81 -19.74
N PRO A 74 2.80 22.56 -19.89
CA PRO A 74 3.73 23.65 -20.07
C PRO A 74 3.83 24.07 -21.54
N GLU A 75 4.68 25.07 -21.82
CA GLU A 75 4.96 25.56 -23.18
C GLU A 75 5.50 24.45 -24.09
N ALA A 76 4.93 24.32 -25.29
CA ALA A 76 5.39 23.33 -26.26
C ALA A 76 6.48 23.85 -27.20
N GLU A 77 7.38 22.95 -27.59
CA GLU A 77 8.42 23.20 -28.61
C GLU A 77 7.84 23.56 -29.98
N LYS A 78 6.63 23.05 -30.27
CA LYS A 78 5.93 23.25 -31.54
C LYS A 78 4.46 23.53 -31.31
N ASP A 79 4.05 24.74 -31.67
CA ASP A 79 2.66 25.18 -31.60
C ASP A 79 1.74 24.27 -32.44
N GLY A 80 0.62 23.86 -31.85
CA GLY A 80 -0.37 22.98 -32.46
C GLY A 80 -0.04 21.48 -32.43
N GLN A 81 1.02 21.04 -31.74
CA GLN A 81 1.23 19.61 -31.47
C GLN A 81 0.08 19.08 -30.59
N MET A 82 -0.54 17.95 -30.96
CA MET A 82 -1.61 17.36 -30.14
C MET A 82 -1.02 16.53 -29.01
N MET A 83 -1.47 16.78 -27.78
CA MET A 83 -1.23 15.94 -26.61
C MET A 83 -2.44 15.02 -26.41
N ARG A 84 -2.20 13.72 -26.33
CA ARG A 84 -3.23 12.72 -25.95
C ARG A 84 -3.19 12.52 -24.45
N ILE A 85 -4.27 12.85 -23.75
CA ILE A 85 -4.36 12.71 -22.30
C ILE A 85 -5.35 11.60 -21.98
N ASN A 86 -4.87 10.54 -21.33
CA ASN A 86 -5.70 9.52 -20.70
C ASN A 86 -5.89 9.88 -19.23
N LEU A 87 -7.10 10.31 -18.87
CA LEU A 87 -7.48 10.62 -17.50
C LEU A 87 -8.25 9.43 -16.92
N LYS A 88 -7.63 8.70 -16.00
CA LYS A 88 -8.23 7.58 -15.26
C LYS A 88 -8.81 8.05 -13.92
N ASN A 89 -9.66 7.22 -13.33
CA ASN A 89 -10.29 7.39 -12.03
C ASN A 89 -11.26 8.58 -11.92
N VAL A 90 -12.05 8.81 -12.95
CA VAL A 90 -13.06 9.88 -13.01
C VAL A 90 -14.43 9.32 -13.39
N TRP A 91 -15.52 9.89 -12.90
CA TRP A 91 -16.85 9.44 -13.35
C TRP A 91 -17.19 10.02 -14.72
N ALA A 92 -16.92 9.26 -15.79
CA ALA A 92 -16.97 9.76 -17.17
C ALA A 92 -18.33 10.34 -17.56
N ALA A 93 -19.43 9.74 -17.09
CA ALA A 93 -20.79 10.20 -17.37
C ALA A 93 -21.13 11.58 -16.77
N HIS A 94 -20.38 12.03 -15.75
CA HIS A 94 -20.58 13.30 -15.05
C HIS A 94 -19.46 14.32 -15.31
N LEU A 95 -18.39 13.89 -15.98
CA LEU A 95 -17.19 14.68 -16.19
C LEU A 95 -17.41 15.88 -17.12
N GLN A 96 -16.95 17.04 -16.66
CA GLN A 96 -16.74 18.21 -17.52
C GLN A 96 -15.25 18.49 -17.64
N VAL A 97 -14.81 18.82 -18.85
CA VAL A 97 -13.42 19.19 -19.12
C VAL A 97 -13.38 20.56 -19.79
N ILE A 98 -12.60 21.47 -19.22
CA ILE A 98 -12.39 22.83 -19.73
C ILE A 98 -10.89 23.04 -19.94
N HIS A 99 -10.55 23.55 -21.12
CA HIS A 99 -9.21 23.98 -21.47
C HIS A 99 -9.10 25.49 -21.29
N GLU A 100 -8.20 25.91 -20.41
CA GLU A 100 -7.79 27.28 -20.21
C GLU A 100 -6.50 27.55 -20.98
N GLN A 101 -6.54 28.53 -21.87
CA GLN A 101 -5.37 29.05 -22.56
C GLN A 101 -5.09 30.47 -22.08
N THR A 102 -3.88 30.68 -21.58
CA THR A 102 -3.41 31.98 -21.09
C THR A 102 -2.66 32.68 -22.23
N GLY A 103 -3.19 33.80 -22.72
CA GLY A 103 -2.55 34.67 -23.73
C GLY A 103 -2.79 36.14 -23.38
N GLU A 104 -3.00 37.02 -24.37
CA GLU A 104 -3.42 38.42 -24.09
C GLU A 104 -4.79 38.50 -23.37
N THR A 105 -5.64 37.48 -23.57
CA THR A 105 -6.90 37.28 -22.84
C THR A 105 -7.08 35.81 -22.50
N THR A 106 -7.52 35.48 -21.29
CA THR A 106 -7.85 34.09 -20.89
C THR A 106 -9.02 33.55 -21.71
N ARG A 107 -8.82 32.40 -22.35
CA ARG A 107 -9.87 31.70 -23.10
C ARG A 107 -10.18 30.37 -22.43
N MET A 108 -11.47 30.15 -22.15
CA MET A 108 -12.00 28.90 -21.60
C MET A 108 -12.81 28.18 -22.66
N THR A 109 -12.43 26.96 -23.04
CA THR A 109 -13.14 26.16 -24.05
C THR A 109 -13.45 24.76 -23.55
N PRO A 110 -14.68 24.26 -23.70
CA PRO A 110 -14.99 22.86 -23.43
C PRO A 110 -14.13 21.93 -24.28
N VAL A 111 -13.63 20.83 -23.69
CA VAL A 111 -12.85 19.80 -24.38
C VAL A 111 -13.74 18.59 -24.60
N ALA A 112 -13.84 18.13 -25.84
CA ALA A 112 -14.47 16.85 -26.15
C ALA A 112 -13.53 15.71 -25.78
N PHE A 113 -14.10 14.62 -25.29
CA PHE A 113 -13.36 13.40 -24.93
C PHE A 113 -14.12 12.16 -25.38
N GLU A 114 -13.39 11.06 -25.52
CA GLU A 114 -13.90 9.72 -25.74
C GLU A 114 -13.91 8.96 -24.41
N THR A 115 -15.03 8.34 -24.05
CA THR A 115 -15.10 7.46 -22.88
C THR A 115 -14.52 6.10 -23.25
N LEU A 116 -13.43 5.71 -22.60
CA LEU A 116 -12.81 4.39 -22.78
C LEU A 116 -13.48 3.34 -21.89
N THR A 117 -13.69 3.71 -20.63
CA THR A 117 -14.41 2.95 -19.62
C THR A 117 -15.26 3.92 -18.80
N PRO A 118 -16.20 3.46 -17.96
CA PRO A 118 -16.94 4.35 -17.05
C PRO A 118 -16.04 5.24 -16.16
N THR A 119 -14.79 4.81 -15.92
CA THR A 119 -13.80 5.46 -15.04
C THR A 119 -12.63 6.10 -15.77
N SER A 120 -12.61 6.09 -17.12
CA SER A 120 -11.48 6.58 -17.91
C SER A 120 -11.93 7.28 -19.19
N VAL A 121 -11.32 8.42 -19.47
CA VAL A 121 -11.57 9.19 -20.69
C VAL A 121 -10.27 9.51 -21.42
N MET A 122 -10.35 9.60 -22.73
CA MET A 122 -9.28 10.06 -23.59
C MET A 122 -9.64 11.39 -24.22
N MET A 123 -8.76 12.38 -24.09
CA MET A 123 -8.92 13.70 -24.71
C MET A 123 -7.69 14.06 -25.55
N GLN A 124 -7.88 14.94 -26.52
CA GLN A 124 -6.80 15.48 -27.32
C GLN A 124 -6.80 17.00 -27.19
N VAL A 125 -5.67 17.55 -26.73
CA VAL A 125 -5.52 18.98 -26.48
C VAL A 125 -4.38 19.50 -27.36
N PRO A 126 -4.58 20.58 -28.12
CA PRO A 126 -3.48 21.22 -28.83
C PRO A 126 -2.56 21.91 -27.83
N LEU A 127 -1.27 21.60 -27.91
CA LEU A 127 -0.25 22.32 -27.16
C LEU A 127 0.04 23.68 -27.79
N THR A 128 0.25 24.67 -26.94
CA THR A 128 0.55 26.05 -27.33
C THR A 128 1.96 26.46 -26.94
N SER A 129 2.44 27.56 -27.51
CA SER A 129 3.69 28.20 -27.06
C SER A 129 3.57 28.87 -25.69
N GLU A 130 2.37 28.93 -25.11
CA GLU A 130 2.10 29.48 -23.77
C GLU A 130 1.62 28.37 -22.81
N PRO A 131 1.82 28.50 -21.49
CA PRO A 131 1.27 27.59 -20.49
C PRO A 131 -0.27 27.56 -20.51
N GLN A 132 -0.81 26.38 -20.26
CA GLN A 132 -2.24 26.11 -20.32
C GLN A 132 -2.67 25.12 -19.24
N SER A 133 -3.94 25.16 -18.87
CA SER A 133 -4.49 24.28 -17.83
C SER A 133 -5.70 23.53 -18.36
N ILE A 134 -5.81 22.26 -18.00
CA ILE A 134 -6.98 21.44 -18.23
C ILE A 134 -7.66 21.20 -16.89
N TYR A 135 -8.89 21.70 -16.76
CA TYR A 135 -9.73 21.52 -15.60
C TYR A 135 -10.71 20.39 -15.90
N ALA A 136 -10.59 19.29 -15.16
CA ALA A 136 -11.47 18.13 -15.26
C ALA A 136 -12.21 17.96 -13.93
N ASP A 137 -13.53 17.99 -13.95
CA ASP A 137 -14.34 17.95 -12.72
C ASP A 137 -15.65 17.20 -12.96
N TRP A 138 -15.81 16.06 -12.28
CA TRP A 138 -17.05 15.27 -12.36
C TRP A 138 -18.02 15.57 -11.21
N SER A 139 -17.62 16.38 -10.22
CA SER A 139 -18.45 16.75 -9.07
C SER A 139 -19.49 17.85 -9.36
N ARG A 140 -19.39 18.53 -10.51
CA ARG A 140 -20.30 19.65 -10.85
C ARG A 140 -21.72 19.23 -11.20
N ASN A 141 -21.90 18.00 -11.67
CA ASN A 141 -23.19 17.51 -12.16
C ASN A 141 -23.68 16.31 -11.36
N LEU A 142 -23.52 16.32 -10.05
CA LEU A 142 -23.95 15.21 -9.21
C LEU A 142 -25.46 14.96 -9.33
N PRO A 143 -25.91 13.69 -9.19
CA PRO A 143 -27.33 13.36 -9.14
C PRO A 143 -28.10 14.19 -8.10
N GLN A 144 -29.35 14.53 -8.41
CA GLN A 144 -30.28 15.20 -7.48
C GLN A 144 -30.88 14.21 -6.46
N LYS A 145 -30.04 13.36 -5.88
CA LYS A 145 -30.36 12.38 -4.84
C LYS A 145 -29.16 12.25 -3.90
N PRO A 146 -29.34 11.78 -2.65
CA PRO A 146 -28.21 11.48 -1.78
C PRO A 146 -27.23 10.55 -2.49
N LEU A 147 -25.94 10.90 -2.45
CA LEU A 147 -24.89 10.03 -2.98
C LEU A 147 -24.72 8.82 -2.06
N ILE A 148 -24.31 7.70 -2.66
CA ILE A 148 -23.93 6.50 -1.93
C ILE A 148 -22.45 6.26 -2.20
N MET A 149 -21.66 6.05 -1.16
CA MET A 149 -20.29 5.58 -1.30
C MET A 149 -20.20 4.11 -0.87
N ALA A 150 -19.40 3.34 -1.58
CA ALA A 150 -18.94 2.04 -1.09
C ALA A 150 -17.66 2.24 -0.27
N VAL A 151 -17.51 1.46 0.81
CA VAL A 151 -16.35 1.48 1.69
C VAL A 151 -15.87 0.05 1.89
N VAL A 152 -14.58 -0.18 1.69
CA VAL A 152 -13.91 -1.49 1.78
C VAL A 152 -12.53 -1.31 2.41
N GLY A 153 -11.91 -2.38 2.90
CA GLY A 153 -10.56 -2.33 3.46
C GLY A 153 -10.01 -3.74 3.68
N ASP A 154 -8.68 -3.85 3.70
CA ASP A 154 -7.98 -5.06 4.14
C ASP A 154 -8.25 -6.29 3.25
N ASN A 155 -8.10 -6.16 1.91
CA ASN A 155 -8.01 -7.33 1.05
C ASN A 155 -6.64 -8.01 1.18
N GLN A 156 -5.56 -7.24 1.40
CA GLN A 156 -4.17 -7.73 1.54
C GLN A 156 -3.82 -8.77 0.45
N GLY A 157 -4.16 -8.47 -0.81
CA GLY A 157 -3.91 -9.35 -1.97
C GLY A 157 -4.80 -10.59 -2.09
N ASN A 158 -5.82 -10.76 -1.23
CA ASN A 158 -6.93 -11.69 -1.44
C ASN A 158 -7.94 -11.09 -2.45
N ASP A 159 -7.44 -10.85 -3.67
CA ASP A 159 -8.15 -10.11 -4.70
C ASP A 159 -9.34 -10.89 -5.29
N ASP A 160 -9.47 -12.18 -4.99
CA ASP A 160 -10.64 -12.99 -5.33
C ASP A 160 -11.91 -12.48 -4.64
N VAL A 161 -11.83 -12.18 -3.33
CA VAL A 161 -12.93 -11.59 -2.57
C VAL A 161 -13.18 -10.14 -3.01
N LEU A 162 -12.11 -9.37 -3.25
CA LEU A 162 -12.23 -8.01 -3.74
C LEU A 162 -12.88 -7.95 -5.13
N ALA A 163 -12.50 -8.82 -6.06
CA ALA A 163 -13.11 -8.93 -7.38
C ALA A 163 -14.61 -9.21 -7.27
N ARG A 164 -15.00 -10.12 -6.36
CA ARG A 164 -16.41 -10.40 -6.08
C ARG A 164 -17.14 -9.18 -5.51
N ILE A 165 -16.51 -8.44 -4.59
CA ILE A 165 -17.04 -7.18 -4.06
C ILE A 165 -17.22 -6.15 -5.19
N ILE A 166 -16.26 -6.02 -6.11
CA ILE A 166 -16.33 -5.10 -7.26
C ILE A 166 -17.51 -5.46 -8.17
N GLU A 167 -17.69 -6.75 -8.48
CA GLU A 167 -18.85 -7.22 -9.26
C GLU A 167 -20.17 -6.76 -8.62
N GLU A 168 -20.32 -6.95 -7.30
CA GLU A 168 -21.54 -6.57 -6.59
C GLU A 168 -21.72 -5.05 -6.52
N ILE A 169 -20.64 -4.29 -6.27
CA ILE A 169 -20.67 -2.81 -6.23
C ILE A 169 -21.09 -2.23 -7.58
N ASN A 170 -20.62 -2.80 -8.69
CA ASN A 170 -20.97 -2.35 -10.04
C ASN A 170 -22.48 -2.47 -10.34
N GLU A 171 -23.20 -3.33 -9.62
CA GLU A 171 -24.66 -3.50 -9.70
C GLU A 171 -25.44 -2.58 -8.71
N THR A 172 -24.73 -1.75 -7.94
CA THR A 172 -25.33 -0.79 -7.01
C THR A 172 -25.40 0.62 -7.58
N GLU A 173 -26.02 1.54 -6.83
CA GLU A 173 -26.06 2.98 -7.12
C GLU A 173 -24.90 3.75 -6.46
N ALA A 174 -23.84 3.06 -6.02
CA ALA A 174 -22.65 3.69 -5.48
C ALA A 174 -22.05 4.65 -6.52
N SER A 175 -21.60 5.82 -6.06
CA SER A 175 -21.05 6.90 -6.88
C SER A 175 -19.52 6.94 -6.85
N LEU A 176 -18.94 6.37 -5.79
CA LEU A 176 -17.51 6.24 -5.58
C LEU A 176 -17.22 5.12 -4.56
N LEU A 177 -15.99 4.66 -4.52
CA LEU A 177 -15.46 3.75 -3.51
C LEU A 177 -14.34 4.41 -2.70
N ILE A 178 -14.30 4.16 -1.38
CA ILE A 178 -13.14 4.46 -0.53
C ILE A 178 -12.56 3.14 -0.01
N HIS A 179 -11.28 2.89 -0.30
CA HIS A 179 -10.52 1.77 0.24
C HIS A 179 -9.72 2.22 1.48
N LEU A 180 -9.87 1.51 2.58
CA LEU A 180 -9.35 1.88 3.90
C LEU A 180 -7.93 1.34 4.14
N GLY A 181 -7.12 1.22 3.08
CA GLY A 181 -5.74 0.71 3.13
C GLY A 181 -5.62 -0.80 3.23
N ASP A 182 -4.37 -1.25 3.31
CA ASP A 182 -3.93 -2.64 3.20
C ASP A 182 -4.42 -3.27 1.88
N LEU A 183 -4.09 -2.56 0.79
CA LEU A 183 -4.36 -2.93 -0.60
C LEU A 183 -3.54 -4.17 -0.99
N VAL A 184 -2.28 -4.17 -0.58
CA VAL A 184 -1.28 -5.19 -0.92
C VAL A 184 -0.68 -5.80 0.35
N PRO A 185 -0.22 -7.05 0.34
CA PRO A 185 0.25 -7.72 1.55
C PRO A 185 1.66 -7.28 2.00
N SER A 186 2.52 -6.78 1.10
CA SER A 186 3.91 -6.47 1.46
C SER A 186 4.55 -5.27 0.76
N GLY A 187 3.77 -4.47 0.03
CA GLY A 187 4.23 -3.20 -0.54
C GLY A 187 5.10 -3.37 -1.79
N GLN A 188 5.04 -4.52 -2.46
CA GLN A 188 5.86 -4.81 -3.64
C GLN A 188 5.20 -4.35 -4.95
N PRO A 189 5.97 -3.96 -5.97
CA PRO A 189 5.43 -3.40 -7.21
C PRO A 189 4.54 -4.38 -7.99
N GLU A 190 4.83 -5.68 -7.95
CA GLU A 190 4.02 -6.71 -8.61
C GLU A 190 2.66 -6.88 -7.89
N GLU A 191 2.62 -6.71 -6.57
CA GLU A 191 1.39 -6.77 -5.79
C GLU A 191 0.48 -5.58 -6.11
N TYR A 192 1.06 -4.38 -6.21
CA TYR A 192 0.31 -3.20 -6.68
C TYR A 192 -0.20 -3.38 -8.10
N SER A 193 0.57 -4.05 -8.97
CA SER A 193 0.14 -4.33 -10.34
C SER A 193 -1.06 -5.27 -10.38
N ALA A 194 -1.05 -6.35 -9.59
CA ALA A 194 -2.17 -7.28 -9.47
C ALA A 194 -3.42 -6.60 -8.88
N PHE A 195 -3.25 -5.82 -7.80
CA PHE A 195 -4.33 -5.06 -7.20
C PHE A 195 -4.95 -4.07 -8.20
N LEU A 196 -4.13 -3.34 -8.96
CA LEU A 196 -4.63 -2.40 -9.97
C LEU A 196 -5.36 -3.10 -11.11
N GLU A 197 -4.92 -4.29 -11.54
CA GLU A 197 -5.60 -5.13 -12.53
C GLU A 197 -7.02 -5.51 -12.04
N THR A 198 -7.13 -5.96 -10.80
CA THR A 198 -8.42 -6.24 -10.14
C THR A 198 -9.33 -5.00 -10.13
N MET A 199 -8.77 -3.83 -9.79
CA MET A 199 -9.51 -2.56 -9.72
C MET A 199 -9.92 -2.01 -11.09
N GLU A 200 -9.37 -2.49 -12.21
CA GLU A 200 -9.80 -2.03 -13.56
C GLU A 200 -11.24 -2.41 -13.88
N ALA A 201 -11.79 -3.44 -13.23
CA ALA A 201 -13.18 -3.87 -13.39
C ALA A 201 -14.19 -2.92 -12.72
N LEU A 202 -13.76 -2.04 -11.81
CA LEU A 202 -14.65 -1.13 -11.09
C LEU A 202 -15.16 -0.01 -11.99
N THR A 203 -16.48 0.18 -12.04
CA THR A 203 -17.14 1.15 -12.93
C THR A 203 -17.37 2.53 -12.30
N ILE A 204 -16.87 2.73 -11.08
CA ILE A 204 -16.96 4.00 -10.34
C ILE A 204 -15.56 4.45 -9.87
N PRO A 205 -15.32 5.76 -9.71
CA PRO A 205 -14.03 6.24 -9.21
C PRO A 205 -13.78 5.75 -7.78
N TRP A 206 -12.50 5.55 -7.45
CA TRP A 206 -12.09 5.06 -6.14
C TRP A 206 -10.87 5.80 -5.58
N TYR A 207 -10.83 5.91 -4.26
CA TYR A 207 -9.75 6.55 -3.52
C TYR A 207 -9.31 5.64 -2.38
N ALA A 208 -8.06 5.79 -1.92
CA ALA A 208 -7.53 4.95 -0.85
C ALA A 208 -6.67 5.75 0.11
N VAL A 209 -6.62 5.27 1.36
CA VAL A 209 -5.59 5.63 2.34
C VAL A 209 -4.54 4.51 2.40
N PRO A 210 -3.28 4.79 2.74
CA PRO A 210 -2.28 3.73 2.91
C PRO A 210 -2.47 3.01 4.25
N GLY A 211 -2.35 1.68 4.22
CA GLY A 211 -2.26 0.81 5.38
C GLY A 211 -0.83 0.43 5.74
N ASN A 212 -0.68 -0.32 6.85
CA ASN A 212 0.66 -0.68 7.35
C ASN A 212 1.34 -1.78 6.52
N HIS A 213 0.59 -2.51 5.68
CA HIS A 213 1.16 -3.45 4.71
C HIS A 213 1.60 -2.74 3.43
N ASP A 214 0.86 -1.72 2.99
CA ASP A 214 1.11 -0.97 1.76
C ASP A 214 2.47 -0.25 1.73
N VAL A 215 2.99 0.10 2.92
CA VAL A 215 4.16 0.99 3.09
C VAL A 215 5.45 0.27 3.47
N ARG A 216 5.47 -1.08 3.43
CA ARG A 216 6.67 -1.86 3.71
C ARG A 216 7.70 -1.69 2.58
N GLY A 217 8.99 -1.70 2.92
CA GLY A 217 10.06 -1.43 1.95
C GLY A 217 9.87 -0.06 1.27
N ASP A 218 9.92 -0.04 -0.06
CA ASP A 218 9.63 1.15 -0.88
C ASP A 218 8.13 1.34 -1.18
N GLY A 219 7.25 0.56 -0.53
CA GLY A 219 5.81 0.53 -0.75
C GLY A 219 5.11 1.88 -0.72
N MET A 220 5.54 2.81 0.14
CA MET A 220 4.98 4.17 0.17
C MET A 220 5.25 4.93 -1.14
N ALA A 221 6.43 4.76 -1.75
CA ALA A 221 6.73 5.40 -3.03
C ALA A 221 5.87 4.83 -4.16
N TYR A 222 5.61 3.52 -4.15
CA TYR A 222 4.66 2.88 -5.07
C TYR A 222 3.23 3.37 -4.84
N PHE A 223 2.78 3.46 -3.59
CA PHE A 223 1.47 4.04 -3.27
C PHE A 223 1.32 5.47 -3.81
N GLU A 224 2.29 6.34 -3.54
CA GLU A 224 2.25 7.75 -3.95
C GLU A 224 2.29 7.93 -5.47
N SER A 225 3.02 7.08 -6.18
CA SER A 225 3.16 7.16 -7.64
C SER A 225 2.00 6.49 -8.41
N LEU A 226 1.42 5.42 -7.87
CA LEU A 226 0.40 4.62 -8.56
C LEU A 226 -1.02 4.93 -8.11
N ILE A 227 -1.22 5.24 -6.82
CA ILE A 227 -2.55 5.40 -6.21
C ILE A 227 -2.86 6.89 -5.97
N GLY A 228 -2.01 7.57 -5.22
CA GLY A 228 -2.19 8.97 -4.85
C GLY A 228 -1.48 9.37 -3.55
N PRO A 229 -1.60 10.64 -3.14
CA PRO A 229 -0.95 11.14 -1.94
C PRO A 229 -1.42 10.40 -0.67
N ARG A 230 -0.52 10.21 0.30
CA ARG A 230 -0.81 9.58 1.59
C ARG A 230 -1.87 10.29 2.44
N GLU A 231 -1.99 11.61 2.26
CA GLU A 231 -3.01 12.46 2.88
C GLU A 231 -3.65 13.35 1.81
N THR A 232 -4.98 13.38 1.73
CA THR A 232 -5.70 14.24 0.79
C THR A 232 -7.10 14.57 1.28
N GLY A 233 -7.76 15.49 0.60
CA GLY A 233 -9.16 15.77 0.86
C GLY A 233 -9.85 16.44 -0.32
N PHE A 234 -11.15 16.21 -0.41
CA PHE A 234 -11.99 16.79 -1.45
C PHE A 234 -13.41 16.97 -0.93
N GLN A 235 -14.21 17.75 -1.65
CA GLN A 235 -15.61 17.99 -1.31
C GLN A 235 -16.52 17.38 -2.39
N LEU A 236 -17.58 16.70 -1.96
CA LEU A 236 -18.67 16.22 -2.81
C LEU A 236 -20.00 16.66 -2.19
N GLY A 237 -20.66 17.61 -2.84
CA GLY A 237 -21.86 18.24 -2.29
C GLY A 237 -21.58 18.90 -0.95
N ASP A 238 -22.37 18.54 0.07
CA ASP A 238 -22.25 19.08 1.43
C ASP A 238 -21.23 18.33 2.30
N PHE A 239 -20.50 17.35 1.75
CA PHE A 239 -19.60 16.48 2.48
C PHE A 239 -18.15 16.71 2.10
N LYS A 240 -17.30 16.89 3.10
CA LYS A 240 -15.85 16.94 2.96
C LYS A 240 -15.25 15.60 3.36
N PHE A 241 -14.48 15.04 2.44
CA PHE A 241 -13.74 13.80 2.60
C PHE A 241 -12.31 14.16 2.99
N LEU A 242 -11.82 13.58 4.08
CA LEU A 242 -10.44 13.71 4.55
C LEU A 242 -9.84 12.31 4.66
N LEU A 243 -8.87 12.02 3.80
CA LEU A 243 -8.13 10.76 3.76
C LEU A 243 -6.82 10.98 4.52
N LEU A 244 -6.64 10.22 5.59
CA LEU A 244 -5.59 10.43 6.60
C LEU A 244 -4.61 9.25 6.62
N ASP A 245 -3.32 9.56 6.74
CA ASP A 245 -2.27 8.54 6.83
C ASP A 245 -2.12 8.04 8.27
N THR A 246 -2.49 6.78 8.48
CA THR A 246 -2.29 6.04 9.74
C THR A 246 -1.53 4.73 9.50
N SER A 247 -0.81 4.64 8.38
CA SER A 247 0.00 3.46 8.00
C SER A 247 1.09 3.14 9.01
N SER A 248 1.51 4.13 9.82
CA SER A 248 2.43 3.97 10.94
C SER A 248 1.80 3.36 12.21
N LEU A 249 0.54 2.90 12.14
CA LEU A 249 -0.27 2.44 13.27
C LEU A 249 -0.47 3.51 14.34
N ASN A 250 -0.40 4.78 13.95
CA ASN A 250 -0.60 5.91 14.83
C ASN A 250 -0.90 7.17 14.01
N MET A 251 -1.29 8.25 14.70
CA MET A 251 -1.28 9.60 14.15
C MET A 251 -0.39 10.49 15.01
N THR A 252 0.56 11.18 14.38
CA THR A 252 1.48 12.09 15.08
C THR A 252 0.76 13.37 15.55
N GLY A 253 1.32 14.05 16.56
CA GLY A 253 0.78 15.35 17.00
C GLY A 253 0.75 16.42 15.91
N GLU A 254 1.71 16.38 14.96
CA GLU A 254 1.70 17.25 13.78
C GLU A 254 0.53 16.92 12.84
N GLN A 255 0.26 15.64 12.59
CA GLN A 255 -0.90 15.21 11.82
C GLN A 255 -2.22 15.62 12.49
N LEU A 256 -2.33 15.44 13.81
CA LEU A 256 -3.52 15.87 14.57
C LEU A 256 -3.73 17.39 14.47
N SER A 257 -2.66 18.19 14.59
CA SER A 257 -2.72 19.65 14.46
C SER A 257 -3.13 20.08 13.04
N ARG A 258 -2.62 19.38 12.01
CA ARG A 258 -3.01 19.61 10.61
C ARG A 258 -4.48 19.25 10.37
N LEU A 259 -4.96 18.14 10.94
CA LEU A 259 -6.36 17.74 10.90
C LEU A 259 -7.25 18.81 11.56
N GLU A 260 -6.93 19.25 12.77
CA GLU A 260 -7.67 20.30 13.47
C GLU A 260 -7.78 21.58 12.61
N ALA A 261 -6.69 22.00 11.98
CA ALA A 261 -6.72 23.14 11.05
C ALA A 261 -7.65 22.87 9.86
N GLN A 262 -7.57 21.70 9.22
CA GLN A 262 -8.43 21.32 8.10
C GLN A 262 -9.93 21.27 8.47
N LEU A 263 -10.25 20.84 9.70
CA LEU A 263 -11.60 20.78 10.22
C LEU A 263 -12.18 22.19 10.48
N ASN A 264 -11.38 23.11 11.02
CA ASN A 264 -11.81 24.47 11.35
C ASN A 264 -12.08 25.37 10.12
N HIS A 265 -11.57 24.98 8.94
CA HIS A 265 -11.60 25.84 7.75
C HIS A 265 -12.91 25.81 6.94
N VAL A 266 -13.90 24.99 7.29
CA VAL A 266 -15.06 24.78 6.42
C VAL A 266 -16.38 25.02 7.15
N LYS A 267 -17.00 26.17 6.86
CA LYS A 267 -18.35 26.47 7.33
C LYS A 267 -19.36 25.64 6.53
N ASP A 268 -20.28 25.00 7.25
CA ASP A 268 -21.49 24.36 6.72
C ASP A 268 -21.32 23.09 5.87
N THR A 269 -20.20 22.38 6.00
CA THR A 269 -20.04 21.01 5.46
C THR A 269 -20.04 19.97 6.58
N GLN A 270 -20.41 18.73 6.26
CA GLN A 270 -20.20 17.57 7.14
C GLN A 270 -18.86 16.94 6.81
N GLN A 271 -18.10 16.54 7.83
CA GLN A 271 -16.75 16.01 7.64
C GLN A 271 -16.74 14.50 7.85
N LEU A 272 -16.15 13.80 6.89
CA LEU A 272 -15.97 12.35 6.89
C LEU A 272 -14.46 12.06 6.87
N LEU A 273 -13.99 11.34 7.87
CA LEU A 273 -12.59 10.98 8.04
C LEU A 273 -12.39 9.53 7.63
N PHE A 274 -11.37 9.27 6.82
CA PHE A 274 -11.01 7.94 6.36
C PHE A 274 -9.56 7.68 6.75
N MET A 275 -9.29 6.54 7.36
CA MET A 275 -7.97 6.14 7.82
C MET A 275 -7.85 4.62 7.76
N HIS A 276 -6.64 4.09 7.86
CA HIS A 276 -6.44 2.64 7.93
C HIS A 276 -6.59 2.14 9.37
N CYS A 277 -5.69 2.55 10.26
CA CYS A 277 -5.70 2.11 11.65
C CYS A 277 -6.70 2.94 12.48
N PRO A 278 -7.66 2.33 13.19
CA PRO A 278 -8.55 3.07 14.07
C PRO A 278 -7.83 3.54 15.34
N PRO A 279 -8.28 4.64 15.98
CA PRO A 279 -7.70 5.08 17.26
C PRO A 279 -7.77 4.01 18.36
N ALA A 280 -8.85 3.21 18.39
CA ALA A 280 -9.01 2.08 19.30
C ALA A 280 -9.66 0.87 18.60
N ASP A 281 -9.25 -0.34 19.01
CA ASP A 281 -9.88 -1.59 18.57
C ASP A 281 -11.28 -1.71 19.22
N PRO A 282 -12.35 -1.91 18.43
CA PRO A 282 -13.72 -2.02 18.95
C PRO A 282 -13.92 -3.24 19.87
N ARG A 283 -13.05 -4.25 19.80
CA ARG A 283 -13.07 -5.45 20.64
C ARG A 283 -12.40 -5.27 22.00
N GLY A 284 -11.86 -4.08 22.28
CA GLY A 284 -11.15 -3.78 23.52
C GLY A 284 -9.76 -4.44 23.62
N ARG A 285 -9.12 -4.73 22.49
CA ARG A 285 -7.74 -5.26 22.42
C ARG A 285 -6.74 -4.15 22.08
N SER A 286 -5.45 -4.41 22.29
CA SER A 286 -4.37 -3.50 21.90
C SER A 286 -4.04 -3.64 20.41
N HIS A 287 -4.95 -3.20 19.53
CA HIS A 287 -4.83 -3.31 18.07
C HIS A 287 -5.45 -2.09 17.35
N GLY A 288 -5.20 -0.91 17.90
CA GLY A 288 -5.47 0.39 17.28
C GLY A 288 -4.20 1.23 17.32
N PHE A 289 -4.32 2.54 17.54
CA PHE A 289 -3.15 3.40 17.68
C PHE A 289 -2.19 2.92 18.77
N LEU A 290 -0.89 2.95 18.47
CA LEU A 290 0.17 2.61 19.41
C LEU A 290 0.30 3.65 20.55
N ASP A 291 -0.03 4.90 20.28
CA ASP A 291 -0.06 5.98 21.28
C ASP A 291 -1.49 6.22 21.78
N ILE A 292 -1.76 5.75 23.00
CA ILE A 292 -3.07 5.89 23.65
C ILE A 292 -3.41 7.37 23.87
N GLY A 293 -2.43 8.23 24.20
CA GLY A 293 -2.68 9.65 24.38
C GLY A 293 -3.05 10.34 23.08
N GLY A 294 -2.42 9.93 21.96
CA GLY A 294 -2.78 10.36 20.61
C GLY A 294 -4.20 9.91 20.22
N ALA A 295 -4.59 8.69 20.58
CA ALA A 295 -5.95 8.19 20.36
C ALA A 295 -7.01 8.99 21.14
N GLU A 296 -6.75 9.26 22.43
CA GLU A 296 -7.62 10.08 23.27
C GLU A 296 -7.77 11.50 22.71
N ALA A 297 -6.66 12.15 22.35
CA ALA A 297 -6.69 13.49 21.76
C ALA A 297 -7.43 13.54 20.41
N PHE A 298 -7.35 12.49 19.60
CA PHE A 298 -8.15 12.38 18.38
C PHE A 298 -9.65 12.28 18.69
N TYR A 299 -10.05 11.44 19.64
CA TYR A 299 -11.45 11.30 20.04
C TYR A 299 -12.01 12.61 20.61
N GLU A 300 -11.24 13.32 21.43
CA GLU A 300 -11.63 14.64 21.93
C GLU A 300 -11.86 15.64 20.79
N LEU A 301 -10.93 15.70 19.83
CA LEU A 301 -11.04 16.59 18.68
C LEU A 301 -12.33 16.34 17.87
N ILE A 302 -12.58 15.11 17.45
CA ILE A 302 -13.73 14.81 16.57
C ILE A 302 -15.09 14.92 17.28
N ALA A 303 -15.11 14.85 18.61
CA ALA A 303 -16.33 14.99 19.40
C ALA A 303 -16.81 16.45 19.48
N GLU A 304 -15.98 17.43 19.09
CA GLU A 304 -16.34 18.84 19.08
C GLU A 304 -17.46 19.14 18.06
N PRO A 305 -18.68 19.49 18.51
CA PRO A 305 -19.84 19.59 17.61
C PRO A 305 -19.69 20.66 16.51
N GLU A 306 -18.92 21.72 16.79
CA GLU A 306 -18.65 22.82 15.85
C GLU A 306 -17.79 22.36 14.66
N LEU A 307 -17.02 21.28 14.81
CA LEU A 307 -16.24 20.69 13.72
C LEU A 307 -17.09 19.84 12.79
N LYS A 308 -18.35 19.52 13.13
CA LYS A 308 -19.30 18.82 12.25
C LYS A 308 -18.73 17.52 11.65
N VAL A 309 -17.86 16.83 12.40
CA VAL A 309 -17.43 15.47 12.05
C VAL A 309 -18.63 14.56 12.19
N GLN A 310 -18.98 13.85 11.12
CA GLN A 310 -20.16 13.00 11.09
C GLN A 310 -19.79 11.51 11.04
N GLY A 311 -18.63 11.17 10.49
CA GLY A 311 -18.18 9.79 10.44
C GLY A 311 -16.67 9.64 10.39
N VAL A 312 -16.17 8.57 11.00
CA VAL A 312 -14.79 8.08 10.94
C VAL A 312 -14.84 6.64 10.45
N PHE A 313 -14.15 6.37 9.35
CA PHE A 313 -14.11 5.07 8.68
C PHE A 313 -12.68 4.51 8.76
N ALA A 314 -12.55 3.27 9.23
CA ALA A 314 -11.26 2.61 9.43
C ALA A 314 -11.26 1.14 8.95
N GLY A 315 -10.10 0.68 8.51
CA GLY A 315 -9.81 -0.74 8.21
C GLY A 315 -9.11 -1.39 9.39
N HIS A 316 -8.02 -2.13 9.11
CA HIS A 316 -7.04 -2.72 10.01
C HIS A 316 -7.56 -3.85 10.92
N VAL A 317 -8.73 -3.66 11.50
CA VAL A 317 -9.42 -4.65 12.32
C VAL A 317 -10.36 -5.42 11.41
N HIS A 318 -9.99 -6.66 11.06
CA HIS A 318 -10.66 -7.43 10.01
C HIS A 318 -12.05 -7.95 10.42
N LEU A 319 -13.02 -7.05 10.48
CA LEU A 319 -14.43 -7.28 10.81
C LEU A 319 -15.26 -6.07 10.35
N PHE A 320 -16.58 -6.19 10.39
CA PHE A 320 -17.48 -5.06 10.38
C PHE A 320 -17.83 -4.64 11.80
N HIS A 321 -17.73 -3.35 12.11
CA HIS A 321 -18.26 -2.80 13.36
C HIS A 321 -18.75 -1.37 13.16
N HIS A 322 -19.92 -1.04 13.71
CA HIS A 322 -20.48 0.31 13.65
C HIS A 322 -20.99 0.73 15.03
N ARG A 323 -20.56 1.90 15.49
CA ARG A 323 -21.15 2.58 16.66
C ARG A 323 -21.32 4.07 16.38
N ASN A 324 -22.31 4.70 16.98
CA ASN A 324 -22.45 6.14 17.00
C ASN A 324 -22.09 6.67 18.40
N GLU A 325 -21.11 7.56 18.48
CA GLU A 325 -20.58 8.11 19.73
C GLU A 325 -20.43 9.62 19.59
N ALA A 326 -21.01 10.38 20.53
CA ALA A 326 -21.05 11.86 20.47
C ALA A 326 -21.62 12.44 19.15
N GLY A 327 -22.46 11.69 18.43
CA GLY A 327 -23.00 12.10 17.12
C GLY A 327 -22.10 11.78 15.93
N VAL A 328 -20.98 11.10 16.15
CA VAL A 328 -20.03 10.64 15.12
C VAL A 328 -20.21 9.14 14.88
N ASP A 329 -20.41 8.74 13.63
CA ASP A 329 -20.42 7.33 13.24
C ASP A 329 -18.98 6.78 13.14
N HIS A 330 -18.63 5.84 14.00
CA HIS A 330 -17.39 5.09 13.92
C HIS A 330 -17.65 3.76 13.22
N VAL A 331 -17.12 3.63 12.00
CA VAL A 331 -17.31 2.46 11.14
C VAL A 331 -15.97 1.80 10.89
N ILE A 332 -15.90 0.50 11.18
CA ILE A 332 -14.80 -0.36 10.79
C ILE A 332 -15.31 -1.29 9.70
N SER A 333 -14.59 -1.34 8.58
CA SER A 333 -14.98 -2.10 7.38
C SER A 333 -13.78 -2.82 6.77
N GLY A 334 -13.08 -3.63 7.58
CA GLY A 334 -11.85 -4.34 7.19
C GLY A 334 -12.07 -5.77 6.68
N GLY A 335 -13.19 -6.03 6.02
CA GLY A 335 -13.58 -7.38 5.59
C GLY A 335 -13.47 -7.62 4.09
N ALA A 336 -12.57 -6.97 3.36
CA ALA A 336 -12.53 -7.08 1.90
C ALA A 336 -11.78 -8.33 1.39
N GLY A 337 -11.10 -9.09 2.24
CA GLY A 337 -10.51 -10.38 1.84
C GLY A 337 -9.54 -11.02 2.82
N ALA A 338 -8.83 -10.23 3.63
CA ALA A 338 -7.89 -10.75 4.63
C ALA A 338 -8.60 -11.57 5.73
N ARG A 339 -7.84 -12.38 6.46
CA ARG A 339 -8.35 -13.25 7.52
C ARG A 339 -9.14 -12.45 8.56
N LEU A 340 -10.39 -12.84 8.79
CA LEU A 340 -11.29 -12.19 9.73
C LEU A 340 -10.84 -12.40 11.18
N TYR A 341 -11.09 -11.41 12.04
CA TYR A 341 -10.64 -11.46 13.43
C TYR A 341 -11.75 -11.65 14.48
N ALA A 342 -12.95 -11.98 14.02
CA ALA A 342 -14.13 -12.16 14.85
C ALA A 342 -15.01 -13.28 14.28
N SER A 343 -15.94 -13.78 15.08
CA SER A 343 -17.02 -14.66 14.61
C SER A 343 -18.05 -13.86 13.81
N GLU A 344 -18.89 -14.53 13.00
CA GLU A 344 -19.90 -13.86 12.17
C GLU A 344 -20.86 -12.98 13.01
N ASP A 345 -21.28 -13.45 14.19
CA ASP A 345 -22.15 -12.70 15.12
C ASP A 345 -21.47 -11.48 15.76
N GLU A 346 -20.14 -11.44 15.75
CA GLU A 346 -19.31 -10.32 16.18
C GLU A 346 -18.83 -9.44 15.01
N GLY A 347 -19.38 -9.62 13.81
CA GLY A 347 -19.04 -8.85 12.61
C GLY A 347 -17.94 -9.45 11.74
N GLY A 348 -17.48 -10.66 12.04
CA GLY A 348 -16.48 -11.38 11.28
C GLY A 348 -17.05 -12.08 10.05
N PHE A 349 -17.28 -11.31 8.99
CA PHE A 349 -17.65 -11.81 7.67
C PHE A 349 -17.05 -10.92 6.58
N TYR A 350 -16.83 -11.48 5.39
CA TYR A 350 -16.40 -10.70 4.24
C TYR A 350 -17.51 -9.76 3.79
N HIS A 351 -17.19 -8.50 3.48
CA HIS A 351 -18.19 -7.49 3.17
C HIS A 351 -17.61 -6.27 2.47
N TYR A 352 -18.52 -5.47 1.90
CA TYR A 352 -18.34 -4.04 1.68
C TYR A 352 -19.44 -3.27 2.40
N THR A 353 -19.21 -1.99 2.68
CA THR A 353 -20.18 -1.14 3.37
C THR A 353 -20.72 -0.08 2.41
N LEU A 354 -22.04 -0.03 2.23
CA LEU A 354 -22.70 1.08 1.55
C LEU A 354 -23.04 2.17 2.56
N VAL A 355 -22.62 3.40 2.27
CA VAL A 355 -22.88 4.57 3.10
C VAL A 355 -23.62 5.60 2.28
N THR A 356 -24.90 5.84 2.62
CA THR A 356 -25.66 6.93 2.02
C THR A 356 -25.30 8.24 2.72
N LEU A 357 -24.84 9.21 1.94
CA LEU A 357 -24.45 10.53 2.41
C LEU A 357 -25.70 11.37 2.72
N ALA A 358 -26.16 11.24 3.96
CA ALA A 358 -27.32 11.95 4.51
C ALA A 358 -27.01 12.49 5.92
N LYS A 359 -27.95 13.22 6.53
CA LYS A 359 -27.85 13.73 7.89
C LYS A 359 -29.04 13.18 8.71
N PRO A 360 -28.89 12.07 9.47
CA PRO A 360 -27.67 11.28 9.73
C PRO A 360 -27.25 10.38 8.55
N LEU A 361 -26.03 9.81 8.63
CA LEU A 361 -25.57 8.82 7.65
C LEU A 361 -26.40 7.54 7.75
N LEU A 362 -26.53 6.82 6.64
CA LEU A 362 -27.06 5.45 6.64
C LEU A 362 -25.93 4.50 6.25
N VAL A 363 -25.47 3.71 7.21
CA VAL A 363 -24.38 2.74 7.07
C VAL A 363 -24.97 1.35 6.98
N THR A 364 -24.68 0.60 5.91
CA THR A 364 -25.20 -0.75 5.68
C THR A 364 -24.09 -1.69 5.23
N PRO A 365 -23.67 -2.67 6.05
CA PRO A 365 -22.77 -3.72 5.59
C PRO A 365 -23.50 -4.67 4.65
N ILE A 366 -22.85 -5.05 3.56
CA ILE A 366 -23.32 -6.06 2.61
C ILE A 366 -22.36 -7.24 2.69
N PRO A 367 -22.78 -8.36 3.32
CA PRO A 367 -21.98 -9.58 3.37
C PRO A 367 -21.74 -10.13 1.96
N VAL A 368 -20.55 -10.64 1.73
CA VAL A 368 -20.11 -11.25 0.47
C VAL A 368 -19.63 -12.67 0.75
N GLU A 369 -20.06 -13.62 -0.08
CA GLU A 369 -19.56 -14.98 -0.03
C GLU A 369 -18.19 -15.05 -0.71
N ALA A 370 -17.16 -15.48 0.01
CA ALA A 370 -15.83 -15.64 -0.57
C ALA A 370 -15.87 -16.71 -1.67
N PRO A 371 -15.19 -16.49 -2.81
CA PRO A 371 -15.03 -17.52 -3.82
C PRO A 371 -14.42 -18.81 -3.25
N PRO A 372 -14.81 -19.99 -3.74
CA PRO A 372 -14.21 -21.25 -3.30
C PRO A 372 -12.73 -21.27 -3.66
N ARG A 373 -11.87 -21.52 -2.66
CA ARG A 373 -10.42 -21.64 -2.86
C ARG A 373 -10.04 -23.08 -3.12
N SER A 374 -9.18 -23.30 -4.12
CA SER A 374 -8.62 -24.63 -4.36
C SER A 374 -7.65 -25.00 -3.26
N THR A 375 -7.72 -26.24 -2.81
CA THR A 375 -6.74 -26.85 -1.90
C THR A 375 -5.60 -27.53 -2.65
N ASP A 376 -5.55 -27.41 -3.97
CA ASP A 376 -4.47 -27.98 -4.77
C ASP A 376 -3.23 -27.09 -4.69
N VAL A 377 -2.04 -27.70 -4.69
CA VAL A 377 -0.76 -26.98 -4.74
C VAL A 377 -0.09 -27.25 -6.08
N VAL A 378 0.35 -26.19 -6.75
CA VAL A 378 1.10 -26.31 -8.00
C VAL A 378 2.59 -26.31 -7.71
N ILE A 379 3.31 -27.30 -8.19
CA ILE A 379 4.78 -27.33 -8.16
C ILE A 379 5.28 -27.09 -9.58
N THR A 380 6.06 -26.04 -9.79
CA THR A 380 6.62 -25.67 -11.09
C THR A 380 8.13 -25.89 -11.07
N GLY A 381 8.65 -26.58 -12.08
CA GLY A 381 10.09 -26.76 -12.25
C GLY A 381 10.47 -27.14 -13.68
N SER A 382 11.68 -27.64 -13.88
CA SER A 382 12.25 -27.94 -15.21
C SER A 382 11.46 -28.98 -16.02
N LYS A 383 10.65 -29.82 -15.35
CA LYS A 383 9.75 -30.80 -16.00
C LYS A 383 8.34 -30.25 -16.31
N GLY A 384 8.09 -28.97 -16.01
CA GLY A 384 6.78 -28.33 -16.13
C GLY A 384 5.99 -28.29 -14.81
N ASP A 385 4.71 -27.93 -14.91
CA ASP A 385 3.80 -27.82 -13.77
C ASP A 385 3.24 -29.20 -13.36
N LEU A 386 3.31 -29.49 -12.07
CA LEU A 386 2.67 -30.62 -11.40
C LEU A 386 1.63 -30.09 -10.43
N ILE A 387 0.36 -30.45 -10.62
CA ILE A 387 -0.72 -30.10 -9.69
C ILE A 387 -0.89 -31.25 -8.69
N LEU A 388 -0.77 -30.96 -7.40
CA LEU A 388 -0.93 -31.92 -6.32
C LEU A 388 -2.24 -31.66 -5.56
N PRO A 389 -3.24 -32.54 -5.70
CA PRO A 389 -4.47 -32.46 -4.92
C PRO A 389 -4.23 -32.70 -3.43
N ALA A 390 -5.15 -32.20 -2.60
CA ALA A 390 -5.10 -32.34 -1.14
C ALA A 390 -4.92 -33.80 -0.66
N ASP A 391 -5.65 -34.75 -1.26
CA ASP A 391 -5.54 -36.17 -0.89
C ASP A 391 -4.14 -36.74 -1.17
N THR A 392 -3.50 -36.32 -2.27
CA THR A 392 -2.13 -36.73 -2.61
C THR A 392 -1.12 -36.13 -1.64
N LEU A 393 -1.28 -34.85 -1.29
CA LEU A 393 -0.44 -34.21 -0.27
C LEU A 393 -0.60 -34.89 1.10
N ASP A 394 -1.80 -35.30 1.46
CA ASP A 394 -2.07 -36.02 2.71
C ASP A 394 -1.35 -37.37 2.76
N GLU A 395 -1.38 -38.14 1.68
CA GLU A 395 -0.64 -39.40 1.57
C GLU A 395 0.89 -39.20 1.68
N MET A 396 1.41 -38.10 1.14
CA MET A 396 2.83 -37.76 1.18
C MET A 396 3.30 -37.21 2.53
N ALA A 397 2.40 -36.65 3.34
CA ALA A 397 2.74 -35.95 4.58
C ALA A 397 3.09 -36.92 5.72
N VAL A 398 4.28 -37.49 5.67
CA VAL A 398 4.77 -38.46 6.66
C VAL A 398 5.55 -37.83 7.81
N LEU A 399 6.01 -36.58 7.65
CA LEU A 399 6.77 -35.86 8.67
C LEU A 399 5.81 -35.16 9.64
N SER A 400 6.02 -35.35 10.94
CA SER A 400 5.26 -34.67 12.00
C SER A 400 6.18 -34.27 13.14
N ARG A 401 6.38 -32.97 13.36
CA ARG A 401 7.31 -32.43 14.37
C ARG A 401 6.76 -31.18 15.05
N LYS A 402 7.29 -30.86 16.23
CA LYS A 402 6.99 -29.57 16.87
C LYS A 402 7.75 -28.45 16.19
N GLY A 403 7.14 -27.28 16.11
CA GLY A 403 7.75 -26.08 15.57
C GLY A 403 7.19 -24.83 16.25
N SER A 404 7.98 -23.77 16.21
CA SER A 404 7.63 -22.41 16.64
C SER A 404 8.60 -21.44 15.96
N PHE A 405 8.19 -20.19 15.80
CA PHE A 405 9.03 -19.16 15.20
C PHE A 405 9.01 -17.85 15.98
N GLN A 406 10.07 -17.06 15.86
CA GLN A 406 10.18 -15.74 16.47
C GLN A 406 9.72 -14.64 15.50
N ASN A 407 8.95 -13.65 15.98
CA ASN A 407 8.64 -12.45 15.19
C ASN A 407 9.70 -11.35 15.34
N PHE A 408 9.59 -10.28 14.55
CA PHE A 408 10.49 -9.12 14.63
C PHE A 408 10.64 -8.54 16.06
N HIS A 409 9.60 -8.62 16.89
CA HIS A 409 9.59 -8.11 18.26
C HIS A 409 10.15 -9.11 19.29
N GLY A 410 10.73 -10.23 18.85
CA GLY A 410 11.30 -11.25 19.72
C GLY A 410 10.28 -12.20 20.35
N ASN A 411 8.99 -12.10 19.99
CA ASN A 411 7.94 -12.97 20.55
C ASN A 411 7.83 -14.26 19.77
N PHE A 412 7.72 -15.38 20.47
CA PHE A 412 7.43 -16.68 19.86
C PHE A 412 5.96 -16.82 19.48
N ARG A 413 5.74 -17.42 18.32
CA ARG A 413 4.43 -17.66 17.69
C ARG A 413 4.43 -19.04 17.01
N GLY A 414 3.24 -19.53 16.69
CA GLY A 414 3.07 -20.77 15.94
C GLY A 414 3.51 -22.04 16.69
N GLU A 415 3.63 -22.00 18.02
CA GLU A 415 4.00 -23.19 18.79
C GLU A 415 2.97 -24.30 18.61
N GLY A 416 3.38 -25.45 18.08
CA GLY A 416 2.51 -26.61 17.93
C GLY A 416 3.16 -27.71 17.12
N THR A 417 2.38 -28.73 16.77
CA THR A 417 2.84 -29.84 15.93
C THR A 417 2.45 -29.61 14.49
N TYR A 418 3.41 -29.62 13.57
CA TYR A 418 3.18 -29.50 12.14
C TYR A 418 3.35 -30.87 11.50
N ARG A 419 2.38 -31.26 10.68
CA ARG A 419 2.48 -32.43 9.80
C ARG A 419 2.49 -31.98 8.35
N GLY A 420 3.45 -32.47 7.57
CA GLY A 420 3.68 -31.97 6.22
C GLY A 420 4.59 -32.84 5.36
N VAL A 421 4.77 -32.39 4.13
CA VAL A 421 5.69 -32.98 3.15
C VAL A 421 6.99 -32.17 3.14
N PRO A 422 8.17 -32.80 3.20
CA PRO A 422 9.43 -32.08 2.97
C PRO A 422 9.42 -31.38 1.61
N VAL A 423 9.79 -30.09 1.57
CA VAL A 423 9.73 -29.29 0.34
C VAL A 423 10.66 -29.86 -0.74
N LYS A 424 11.83 -30.39 -0.35
CA LYS A 424 12.75 -31.09 -1.28
C LYS A 424 12.06 -32.21 -2.05
N ASP A 425 11.20 -32.99 -1.38
CA ASP A 425 10.54 -34.15 -1.97
C ASP A 425 9.51 -33.69 -3.01
N LEU A 426 8.84 -32.55 -2.78
CA LEU A 426 7.92 -31.93 -3.75
C LEU A 426 8.67 -31.39 -4.97
N VAL A 427 9.77 -30.68 -4.73
CA VAL A 427 10.57 -30.04 -5.78
C VAL A 427 11.30 -31.08 -6.65
N ASP A 428 11.74 -32.20 -6.08
CA ASP A 428 12.38 -33.29 -6.81
C ASP A 428 11.44 -33.95 -7.85
N LEU A 429 10.12 -33.95 -7.60
CA LEU A 429 9.13 -34.46 -8.56
C LEU A 429 9.19 -33.71 -9.89
N VAL A 430 9.46 -32.40 -9.85
CA VAL A 430 9.52 -31.51 -11.03
C VAL A 430 10.93 -31.26 -11.55
N GLY A 431 11.91 -32.04 -11.08
CA GLY A 431 13.28 -32.03 -11.59
C GLY A 431 14.33 -31.50 -10.63
N GLY A 432 13.97 -31.16 -9.40
CA GLY A 432 14.90 -30.68 -8.38
C GLY A 432 15.36 -29.25 -8.61
N MET A 433 16.35 -28.83 -7.84
CA MET A 433 17.03 -27.53 -7.97
C MET A 433 18.54 -27.71 -8.05
N THR A 434 19.23 -26.67 -8.49
CA THR A 434 20.68 -26.50 -8.44
C THR A 434 21.03 -25.32 -7.52
N LEU A 435 22.33 -25.15 -7.19
CA LEU A 435 22.81 -24.05 -6.33
C LEU A 435 22.50 -22.65 -6.86
N ASP A 436 22.29 -22.54 -8.17
CA ASP A 436 21.94 -21.28 -8.84
C ASP A 436 20.42 -21.14 -9.03
N ASP A 437 19.57 -21.95 -8.38
CA ASP A 437 18.11 -21.82 -8.47
C ASP A 437 17.54 -21.27 -7.17
N PHE A 438 16.42 -20.56 -7.28
CA PHE A 438 15.57 -20.18 -6.14
C PHE A 438 14.29 -20.98 -6.13
N LEU A 439 13.79 -21.21 -4.93
CA LEU A 439 12.41 -21.62 -4.74
C LEU A 439 11.58 -20.38 -4.38
N ARG A 440 10.69 -19.96 -5.26
CA ARG A 440 9.67 -18.98 -4.96
C ARG A 440 8.42 -19.68 -4.43
N VAL A 441 8.04 -19.35 -3.22
CA VAL A 441 6.79 -19.82 -2.61
C VAL A 441 5.74 -18.73 -2.77
N HIS A 442 4.61 -19.09 -3.36
CA HIS A 442 3.47 -18.20 -3.56
C HIS A 442 2.36 -18.54 -2.57
N SER A 443 1.81 -17.50 -1.96
CA SER A 443 0.61 -17.54 -1.11
C SER A 443 -0.62 -17.07 -1.91
N TRP A 444 -1.80 -17.54 -1.52
CA TRP A 444 -3.08 -17.08 -2.07
C TRP A 444 -3.32 -15.58 -1.90
N ASP A 445 -2.76 -14.97 -0.88
CA ASP A 445 -2.88 -13.53 -0.61
C ASP A 445 -1.90 -12.68 -1.43
N GLY A 446 -1.23 -13.27 -2.43
CA GLY A 446 -0.26 -12.58 -3.28
C GLY A 446 1.14 -12.45 -2.69
N TYR A 447 1.31 -12.75 -1.39
CA TYR A 447 2.63 -12.75 -0.76
C TYR A 447 3.55 -13.80 -1.40
N ARG A 448 4.81 -13.44 -1.58
CA ARG A 448 5.84 -14.33 -2.12
C ARG A 448 7.09 -14.27 -1.27
N GLN A 449 7.74 -15.41 -1.16
CA GLN A 449 9.03 -15.50 -0.49
C GLN A 449 9.97 -16.38 -1.30
N ASP A 450 11.15 -15.85 -1.58
CA ASP A 450 12.22 -16.57 -2.26
C ASP A 450 13.14 -17.24 -1.23
N PHE A 451 13.51 -18.48 -1.53
CA PHE A 451 14.37 -19.33 -0.71
C PHE A 451 15.54 -19.83 -1.54
N ALA A 452 16.71 -19.86 -0.92
CA ALA A 452 17.92 -20.39 -1.54
C ALA A 452 17.85 -21.92 -1.66
N TYR A 453 18.67 -22.49 -2.54
CA TYR A 453 18.87 -23.93 -2.64
C TYR A 453 19.16 -24.57 -1.27
N GLU A 454 19.99 -23.92 -0.46
CA GLU A 454 20.38 -24.40 0.87
C GLU A 454 19.22 -24.45 1.87
N ASN A 455 18.15 -23.68 1.68
CA ASN A 455 16.95 -23.81 2.51
C ASN A 455 16.16 -25.08 2.19
N VAL A 456 16.11 -25.45 0.90
CA VAL A 456 15.36 -26.63 0.43
C VAL A 456 16.15 -27.91 0.66
N TYR A 457 17.48 -27.88 0.47
CA TYR A 457 18.40 -29.02 0.66
C TYR A 457 19.41 -28.75 1.79
N PRO A 458 18.96 -28.56 3.04
CA PRO A 458 19.80 -28.06 4.14
C PRO A 458 20.92 -29.00 4.57
N GLU A 459 20.82 -30.31 4.29
CA GLU A 459 21.87 -31.29 4.58
C GLU A 459 23.09 -31.09 3.67
N SER A 460 22.92 -30.48 2.51
CA SER A 460 24.00 -30.26 1.54
C SER A 460 24.90 -29.06 1.88
N SER A 461 24.39 -28.13 2.68
CA SER A 461 25.06 -26.88 3.08
C SER A 461 25.52 -26.86 4.55
N GLY A 462 25.03 -27.81 5.35
CA GLY A 462 25.19 -27.80 6.81
C GLY A 462 24.19 -26.88 7.53
N TRP A 463 23.17 -26.37 6.83
CA TRP A 463 22.11 -25.54 7.44
C TRP A 463 21.11 -26.36 8.24
N TYR A 464 21.07 -27.69 8.04
CA TYR A 464 20.11 -28.57 8.71
C TYR A 464 20.15 -28.44 10.25
N ASP A 465 21.35 -28.31 10.84
CA ASP A 465 21.49 -28.18 12.30
C ASP A 465 20.87 -26.88 12.85
N GLU A 466 20.68 -25.86 12.00
CA GLU A 466 20.14 -24.55 12.40
C GLU A 466 18.65 -24.40 12.04
N GLN A 467 18.20 -24.87 10.87
CA GLN A 467 16.81 -24.71 10.42
C GLN A 467 15.95 -25.99 10.47
N GLY A 468 16.59 -27.17 10.48
CA GLY A 468 15.92 -28.45 10.29
C GLY A 468 15.25 -28.61 8.92
N ASP A 469 14.20 -29.43 8.89
CA ASP A 469 13.42 -29.69 7.68
C ASP A 469 12.61 -28.45 7.27
N MET A 470 12.74 -28.02 6.00
CA MET A 470 11.77 -27.14 5.36
C MET A 470 10.59 -27.98 4.87
N VAL A 471 9.39 -27.74 5.41
CA VAL A 471 8.19 -28.54 5.08
C VAL A 471 7.05 -27.68 4.58
N LEU A 472 6.29 -28.22 3.63
CA LEU A 472 4.92 -27.78 3.36
C LEU A 472 4.01 -28.49 4.36
N ALA A 473 3.71 -27.81 5.48
CA ALA A 473 2.78 -28.28 6.47
C ALA A 473 1.34 -28.22 5.92
N ILE A 474 0.64 -29.34 6.00
CA ILE A 474 -0.76 -29.48 5.58
C ILE A 474 -1.72 -29.63 6.76
N ALA A 475 -1.18 -29.84 7.96
CA ALA A 475 -1.93 -29.86 9.21
C ALA A 475 -1.13 -29.20 10.33
N TYR A 476 -1.84 -28.51 11.22
CA TYR A 476 -1.31 -27.93 12.44
C TYR A 476 -2.11 -28.44 13.65
N ASN A 477 -1.39 -29.08 14.55
CA ASN A 477 -1.89 -29.96 15.61
C ASN A 477 -2.78 -31.07 15.03
N GLN A 478 -4.09 -30.88 15.05
CA GLN A 478 -5.08 -31.80 14.47
C GLN A 478 -5.99 -31.10 13.45
N SER A 479 -5.74 -29.82 13.17
CA SER A 479 -6.52 -29.04 12.23
C SER A 479 -5.95 -29.16 10.81
N THR A 480 -6.82 -29.34 9.84
CA THR A 480 -6.54 -29.36 8.40
C THR A 480 -7.41 -28.33 7.70
N LEU A 481 -7.26 -28.13 6.39
CA LEU A 481 -8.25 -27.35 5.63
C LEU A 481 -9.62 -28.05 5.65
N PRO A 482 -10.74 -27.31 5.69
CA PRO A 482 -10.82 -25.84 5.74
C PRO A 482 -10.71 -25.22 7.16
N GLU A 483 -10.66 -26.02 8.23
CA GLU A 483 -10.68 -25.52 9.62
C GLU A 483 -9.37 -24.82 10.06
N TRP A 484 -8.26 -25.13 9.39
CA TRP A 484 -6.98 -24.49 9.65
C TRP A 484 -6.86 -23.18 8.87
N GLU A 485 -7.20 -22.07 9.54
CA GLU A 485 -7.25 -20.72 8.96
C GLU A 485 -5.93 -20.17 8.42
N ASP A 486 -4.78 -20.78 8.69
CA ASP A 486 -3.51 -20.36 8.07
C ASP A 486 -3.23 -21.15 6.77
N GLY A 487 -4.06 -22.16 6.47
CA GLY A 487 -3.91 -23.07 5.35
C GLY A 487 -2.55 -23.76 5.29
N TYR A 488 -2.21 -24.29 4.13
CA TYR A 488 -0.90 -24.90 3.92
C TYR A 488 0.21 -23.88 4.16
N ARG A 489 1.25 -24.28 4.87
CA ARG A 489 2.27 -23.35 5.37
C ARG A 489 3.67 -23.91 5.21
N ILE A 490 4.61 -23.04 4.82
CA ILE A 490 6.04 -23.33 4.98
C ILE A 490 6.40 -23.27 6.47
N ALA A 491 7.02 -24.34 6.97
CA ALA A 491 7.55 -24.39 8.32
C ALA A 491 8.99 -24.91 8.30
N PHE A 492 9.83 -24.32 9.15
CA PHE A 492 11.19 -24.78 9.43
C PHE A 492 11.17 -25.50 10.77
N LEU A 493 11.55 -26.78 10.77
CA LEU A 493 11.35 -27.66 11.93
C LEU A 493 12.71 -28.18 12.45
N PRO A 494 13.48 -27.37 13.21
CA PRO A 494 14.71 -27.81 13.87
C PRO A 494 14.43 -28.81 15.00
N ASP A 495 15.47 -29.50 15.48
CA ASP A 495 15.36 -30.60 16.47
C ASP A 495 14.84 -30.14 17.83
N ASP A 496 15.13 -28.91 18.23
CA ASP A 496 14.59 -28.28 19.44
C ASP A 496 13.18 -27.69 19.26
N GLY A 497 12.68 -27.64 18.01
CA GLY A 497 11.37 -27.08 17.65
C GLY A 497 11.30 -25.55 17.65
N VAL A 498 12.44 -24.86 17.67
CA VAL A 498 12.51 -23.40 17.74
C VAL A 498 13.28 -22.84 16.56
N PHE A 499 12.61 -22.09 15.68
CA PHE A 499 13.24 -21.37 14.59
C PHE A 499 13.21 -19.86 14.85
N ASP A 500 14.28 -19.32 15.43
CA ASP A 500 14.37 -17.93 15.84
C ASP A 500 15.05 -17.02 14.81
N ASN A 501 15.17 -15.72 15.13
CA ASN A 501 15.78 -14.75 14.23
C ASN A 501 17.30 -14.99 14.05
N GLU A 502 17.96 -15.69 14.96
CA GLU A 502 19.37 -16.08 14.83
C GLU A 502 19.51 -17.25 13.85
N ASN A 503 18.66 -18.28 13.97
CA ASN A 503 18.61 -19.37 12.99
C ASN A 503 18.35 -18.81 11.59
N LEU A 504 17.34 -17.93 11.45
CA LEU A 504 17.03 -17.26 10.19
C LEU A 504 18.25 -16.58 9.56
N LEU A 505 18.99 -15.80 10.34
CA LEU A 505 20.18 -15.09 9.85
C LEU A 505 21.30 -16.04 9.42
N LYS A 506 21.48 -17.17 10.10
CA LYS A 506 22.48 -18.18 9.73
C LYS A 506 22.10 -18.96 8.48
N THR A 507 20.81 -19.08 8.21
CA THR A 507 20.25 -19.84 7.08
C THR A 507 19.58 -18.94 6.04
N SER A 508 20.13 -17.75 5.81
CA SER A 508 19.72 -16.84 4.74
C SER A 508 20.94 -16.35 3.96
N LEU A 509 20.81 -16.22 2.65
CA LEU A 509 21.81 -15.54 1.81
C LEU A 509 21.58 -14.02 1.83
N PRO A 510 22.60 -13.19 1.54
CA PRO A 510 22.41 -11.75 1.37
C PRO A 510 21.32 -11.43 0.33
N GLY A 511 20.38 -10.55 0.69
CA GLY A 511 19.23 -10.19 -0.16
C GLY A 511 18.06 -11.17 -0.08
N LEU A 512 18.11 -12.17 0.80
CA LEU A 512 17.02 -13.12 1.05
C LEU A 512 16.75 -13.28 2.55
N GLY A 513 15.56 -13.78 2.89
CA GLY A 513 15.18 -14.18 4.25
C GLY A 513 15.50 -13.11 5.30
N GLY A 514 16.30 -13.47 6.31
CA GLY A 514 16.64 -12.57 7.42
C GLY A 514 17.54 -11.38 7.05
N HIS A 515 18.18 -11.41 5.88
CA HIS A 515 18.96 -10.27 5.39
C HIS A 515 18.12 -9.23 4.66
N ASP A 516 16.90 -9.59 4.26
CA ASP A 516 15.91 -8.68 3.67
C ASP A 516 14.94 -8.16 4.74
N TYR A 517 14.34 -9.07 5.52
CA TYR A 517 13.45 -8.70 6.63
C TYR A 517 13.69 -9.61 7.86
N LEU A 518 14.19 -9.04 8.95
CA LEU A 518 14.60 -9.78 10.15
C LEU A 518 13.41 -10.23 11.02
N SER A 519 12.69 -11.25 10.58
CA SER A 519 11.63 -11.90 11.33
C SER A 519 11.49 -13.35 10.88
N ALA A 520 11.78 -14.34 11.73
CA ALA A 520 11.63 -15.75 11.36
C ALA A 520 10.20 -16.10 10.89
N GLY A 521 9.21 -15.36 11.38
CA GLY A 521 7.83 -15.47 10.87
C GLY A 521 7.61 -15.04 9.41
N SER A 522 8.49 -14.26 8.77
CA SER A 522 8.32 -13.87 7.36
C SER A 522 8.55 -15.05 6.42
N VAL A 523 9.46 -15.96 6.77
CA VAL A 523 9.76 -17.14 5.96
C VAL A 523 8.79 -18.30 6.21
N TRP A 524 7.86 -18.17 7.17
CA TRP A 524 6.80 -19.14 7.44
C TRP A 524 5.54 -18.80 6.64
N VAL A 525 5.67 -18.86 5.31
CA VAL A 525 4.63 -18.50 4.34
C VAL A 525 3.34 -19.29 4.59
N ARG A 526 2.20 -18.61 4.63
CA ARG A 526 0.86 -19.20 4.85
C ARG A 526 0.14 -19.37 3.52
N MET A 527 -0.99 -20.07 3.54
CA MET A 527 -1.87 -20.24 2.38
C MET A 527 -1.14 -20.59 1.07
N VAL A 528 -0.11 -21.44 1.18
CA VAL A 528 0.76 -21.79 0.05
C VAL A 528 -0.06 -22.48 -1.02
N ASN A 529 -0.02 -21.95 -2.23
CA ASN A 529 -0.72 -22.49 -3.40
C ASN A 529 0.21 -22.86 -4.56
N ARG A 530 1.44 -22.34 -4.57
CA ARG A 530 2.44 -22.70 -5.57
C ARG A 530 3.85 -22.68 -5.00
N LEU A 531 4.65 -23.64 -5.43
CA LEU A 531 6.09 -23.74 -5.23
C LEU A 531 6.75 -23.71 -6.60
N GLU A 532 7.58 -22.72 -6.90
CA GLU A 532 8.16 -22.50 -8.23
C GLU A 532 9.68 -22.45 -8.17
N VAL A 533 10.34 -23.33 -8.92
CA VAL A 533 11.80 -23.29 -9.11
C VAL A 533 12.14 -22.29 -10.20
N ILE A 534 12.83 -21.21 -9.81
CA ILE A 534 13.25 -20.12 -10.69
C ILE A 534 14.76 -20.17 -10.88
N PRO A 535 15.27 -20.33 -12.12
CA PRO A 535 16.70 -20.22 -12.38
C PRO A 535 17.23 -18.81 -12.09
N TRP A 536 18.41 -18.67 -11.49
CA TRP A 536 19.04 -17.38 -11.15
C TRP A 536 19.15 -16.41 -12.34
N ASN A 537 19.35 -16.94 -13.56
CA ASN A 537 19.42 -16.12 -14.77
C ASN A 537 18.05 -15.62 -15.29
N GLN A 538 16.95 -16.02 -14.64
CA GLN A 538 15.57 -15.60 -14.93
C GLN A 538 14.96 -14.82 -13.78
N GLN A 539 15.72 -14.43 -12.75
CA GLN A 539 15.28 -13.35 -11.89
C GLN A 539 15.05 -12.14 -12.78
N GLU A 540 13.80 -11.69 -12.88
CA GLU A 540 13.52 -10.35 -13.35
C GLU A 540 14.29 -9.44 -12.40
N THR A 541 15.39 -8.88 -12.90
CA THR A 541 16.11 -7.85 -12.18
C THR A 541 15.15 -6.68 -12.07
N THR A 542 14.55 -6.49 -10.90
CA THR A 542 13.85 -5.26 -10.57
C THR A 542 14.82 -4.09 -10.81
N PRO A 543 14.44 -3.05 -11.57
CA PRO A 543 15.28 -1.88 -11.80
C PRO A 543 15.72 -1.17 -10.52
#